data_AF-A0ABD7ZZ30-F1
#
_entry.id   AF-A0ABD7ZZ30-F1
#
_cell.length_a   1.000
_cell.length_b   1.000
_cell.length_c   1.000
_cell.angle_alpha   90.00
_cell.angle_beta   90.00
_cell.angle_gamma   90.00
#
_symmetry.space_group_name_H-M   'P 1'
#
loop_
_entity.id
_entity.type
_entity.pdbx_description
1 polymer ?
#
loop_
_entity_poly.entity_id
_entity_poly.type
_entity_poly.pdbx_seq_one_letter_code
_entity_poly.pdbx_strand_id
1 'polypeptide(L)' 'MRLTEYQVLLPNKFWDLAKSKEELKKMIEQYFKTGYPHYEIQQITKSGQAYVAVCTRR' A
#
# COMPACT_ATOMS: atom_id res chain seq x y z
N MET A 1 -18.33 11.27 9.85
CA MET A 1 -16.89 11.21 10.17
C MET A 1 -16.12 11.36 8.86
N ARG A 2 -15.17 12.29 8.74
CA ARG A 2 -14.31 12.37 7.54
C ARG A 2 -13.27 11.26 7.67
N LEU A 3 -13.38 10.20 6.89
CA LEU A 3 -12.29 9.24 6.71
C LEU A 3 -11.11 10.04 6.16
N THR A 4 -10.07 10.22 6.97
CA THR A 4 -8.88 10.91 6.51
C THR A 4 -8.10 9.92 5.66
N GLU A 5 -8.03 10.20 4.37
CA GLU A 5 -7.24 9.42 3.42
C GLU A 5 -5.78 9.79 3.58
N TYR A 6 -4.95 8.76 3.79
CA TYR A 6 -3.51 8.84 3.89
C TYR A 6 -2.92 8.20 2.65
N GLN A 7 -2.02 8.93 1.99
CA GLN A 7 -1.26 8.41 0.88
C GLN A 7 0.09 7.92 1.40
N VAL A 8 0.33 6.61 1.30
CA VAL A 8 1.59 5.97 1.69
C VAL A 8 2.34 5.61 0.42
N LEU A 9 3.54 6.19 0.27
CA LEU A 9 4.42 5.86 -0.85
C LEU A 9 5.00 4.47 -0.62
N LEU A 10 4.75 3.56 -1.56
CA LEU A 10 5.28 2.21 -1.50
C LEU A 10 6.70 2.17 -2.08
N PRO A 11 7.66 1.54 -1.39
CA PRO A 11 8.98 1.25 -1.94
C PRO A 11 8.88 0.52 -3.28
N ASN A 12 9.58 1.02 -4.30
CA ASN A 12 9.66 0.38 -5.62
C ASN A 12 10.22 -1.06 -5.53
N LYS A 13 10.98 -1.37 -4.47
CA LYS A 13 11.49 -2.72 -4.18
C LYS A 13 10.39 -3.78 -4.12
N PHE A 14 9.17 -3.43 -3.67
CA PHE A 14 8.05 -4.38 -3.65
C PHE A 14 7.71 -4.86 -5.05
N TRP A 15 7.83 -3.99 -6.05
CA TRP A 15 7.57 -4.32 -7.45
C TRP A 15 8.74 -4.99 -8.15
N ASP A 16 9.98 -4.62 -7.82
CA ASP A 16 11.15 -5.35 -8.32
C ASP A 16 11.21 -6.79 -7.80
N LEU A 17 10.69 -7.03 -6.60
CA LEU A 17 10.66 -8.36 -5.96
C LEU A 17 9.43 -9.18 -6.34
N ALA A 18 8.26 -8.55 -6.52
CA ALA A 18 7.02 -9.25 -6.82
C ALA A 18 7.01 -9.73 -8.27
N LYS A 19 6.97 -11.05 -8.48
CA LYS A 19 6.84 -11.65 -9.81
C LYS A 19 5.40 -11.70 -10.30
N SER A 20 4.44 -11.49 -9.40
CA SER A 20 3.01 -11.50 -9.69
C SER A 20 2.26 -10.44 -8.88
N LYS A 21 1.06 -10.07 -9.36
CA LYS A 21 0.15 -9.17 -8.64
C LYS A 21 -0.27 -9.73 -7.28
N GLU A 22 -0.36 -11.05 -7.15
CA GLU A 22 -0.73 -11.72 -5.89
C GLU A 22 0.39 -11.66 -4.86
N GLU A 23 1.65 -11.88 -5.28
CA GLU A 23 2.81 -11.70 -4.40
C GLU A 23 2.91 -10.26 -3.93
N LEU A 24 2.75 -9.30 -4.84
CA LEU A 24 2.77 -7.89 -4.48
C LEU A 24 1.70 -7.58 -3.44
N LYS A 25 0.46 -8.05 -3.64
CA LYS A 25 -0.64 -7.82 -2.69
C LYS A 25 -0.28 -8.36 -1.32
N LYS A 26 0.26 -9.59 -1.22
CA LYS A 26 0.71 -10.18 0.05
C LYS A 26 1.84 -9.37 0.70
N MET A 27 2.83 -8.93 -0.06
CA MET A 27 3.93 -8.13 0.47
C MET A 27 3.45 -6.80 1.02
N ILE A 28 2.55 -6.12 0.31
CA ILE A 28 1.94 -4.86 0.75
C ILE A 28 1.10 -5.11 2.01
N GLU A 29 0.24 -6.13 2.03
CA GLU A 29 -0.55 -6.48 3.22
C GLU A 29 0.34 -6.74 4.44
N GLN A 30 1.44 -7.49 4.28
CA GLN A 30 2.36 -7.77 5.37
C GLN A 30 3.09 -6.51 5.85
N TYR A 31 3.51 -5.64 4.93
CA TYR A 31 4.10 -4.35 5.25
C TYR A 31 3.15 -3.46 6.05
N PHE A 32 1.89 -3.36 5.61
CA PHE A 32 0.86 -2.60 6.33
C PHE A 32 0.51 -3.22 7.67
N LYS A 33 0.45 -4.54 7.78
CA LYS A 33 0.21 -5.23 9.05
C LYS A 33 1.28 -4.94 10.10
N THR A 34 2.55 -4.83 9.69
CA THR A 34 3.66 -4.54 10.59
C THR A 34 3.81 -3.06 10.92
N GLY A 35 3.66 -2.17 9.93
CA GLY A 35 3.90 -0.72 10.10
C GLY A 35 2.66 0.11 10.42
N TYR A 36 1.47 -0.38 10.06
CA TYR A 36 0.24 0.41 9.99
C TYR A 36 -1.01 -0.41 10.39
N PRO A 37 -1.09 -0.95 11.62
CA PRO A 37 -2.15 -1.86 12.04
C PRO A 37 -3.58 -1.26 12.03
N HIS A 38 -3.70 0.07 12.02
CA HIS A 38 -4.98 0.79 12.00
C HIS A 38 -5.32 1.40 10.62
N TYR A 39 -4.59 1.02 9.58
CA TYR A 39 -4.79 1.53 8.23
C TYR A 39 -5.41 0.45 7.36
N GLU A 40 -6.56 0.75 6.79
CA GLU A 40 -7.18 -0.07 5.74
C GLU A 40 -6.74 0.47 4.38
N ILE A 41 -6.15 -0.39 3.55
CA ILE A 41 -5.81 -0.04 2.16
C ILE A 41 -7.11 0.01 1.36
N GLN A 42 -7.43 1.19 0.82
CA GLN A 42 -8.58 1.38 -0.06
C GLN A 42 -8.18 1.13 -1.51
N GLN A 43 -7.07 1.73 -1.94
CA GLN A 43 -6.63 1.66 -3.33
C GLN A 43 -5.12 1.72 -3.45
N ILE A 44 -4.57 1.09 -4.48
CA ILE A 44 -3.16 1.24 -4.85
C ILE A 44 -3.14 1.86 -6.24
N THR A 45 -2.59 3.06 -6.35
CA THR A 45 -2.47 3.81 -7.61
C THR A 45 -1.00 3.92 -8.01
N LYS A 46 -0.74 4.01 -9.32
CA LYS A 46 0.60 4.28 -9.84
C LYS A 46 0.73 5.79 -10.07
N SER A 47 1.69 6.42 -9.41
CA SER A 47 2.04 7.82 -9.62
C SER A 47 3.42 7.89 -10.28
N GLY A 48 3.43 7.98 -11.61
CA GLY A 48 4.65 7.98 -12.41
C GLY A 48 5.46 6.68 -12.28
N GLN A 49 6.66 6.79 -11.70
CA GLN A 49 7.56 5.64 -11.46
C GLN A 49 7.38 5.01 -10.07
N ALA A 50 6.52 5.56 -9.22
CA ALA A 50 6.25 5.07 -7.88
C ALA A 50 4.79 4.62 -7.74
N TYR A 51 4.52 3.79 -6.74
CA TYR A 51 3.16 3.38 -6.38
C TYR A 51 2.77 4.00 -5.04
N VAL A 52 1.51 4.42 -4.95
CA VAL A 52 0.94 5.05 -3.77
C VAL A 52 -0.23 4.21 -3.31
N ALA A 53 -0.18 3.76 -2.06
CA ALA A 53 -1.32 3.15 -1.40
C ALA A 53 -2.14 4.26 -0.73
N VAL A 54 -3.40 4.40 -1.15
CA VAL A 54 -4.40 5.22 -0.46
C VAL A 54 -5.00 4.36 0.63
N CYS A 55 -4.83 4.81 1.87
CA CYS A 55 -5.28 4.12 3.06
C CYS A 55 -6.16 5.02 3.89
N THR A 56 -7.15 4.45 4.55
CA THR A 56 -7.99 5.16 5.51
C THR A 56 -7.65 4.67 6.90
N ARG A 57 -7.42 5.62 7.82
CA ARG A 57 -7.29 5.28 9.24
C ARG A 57 -8.67 5.10 9.83
N ARG A 58 -8.96 3.92 10.36
CA ARG A 58 -10.25 3.60 10.99
C ARG A 58 -10.20 3.80 12.51
#